data_AF-T2I768-F1
#
_entry.id   AF-T2I768-F1
#
_cell.length_a   1.000
_cell.length_b   1.000
_cell.length_c   1.000
_cell.angle_alpha   90.00
_cell.angle_beta   90.00
_cell.angle_gamma   90.00
#
_symmetry.space_group_name_H-M   'P 1'
#
loop_
_entity.id
_entity.type
_entity.pdbx_description
1 polymer ?
#
loop_
_entity_poly.entity_id
_entity_poly.type
_entity_poly.pdbx_seq_one_letter_code
_entity_poly.pdbx_strand_id
1 'polypeptide(L)'
;MILPTLEALQTLGGSGSNQEIYEKVVELLNIPDHILEISHGSTSQSEVEYRLGWSRTYLKKYGLLENSSRGIWSLVSKSIDIDDLDEKEIVRKVRDQDNSQDISPNPVNDIQTLEILEEEEASWHQQIHKKLLSLEQSAFERLTQRLLRESGFIQVQVTGKSGDGGIDGVGIARINGFLSFHVLFQCKRYQSSVSASQIRDFRGAM
;
A
#
# COMPACT_ATOMS: atom_id res chain seq x y z
N MET A 1 -3.08 -8.97 17.05
CA MET A 1 -2.23 -8.46 15.92
C MET A 1 -3.09 -8.05 14.73
N ILE A 2 -4.34 -8.50 14.66
CA ILE A 2 -5.26 -8.21 13.56
C ILE A 2 -5.59 -6.71 13.51
N LEU A 3 -6.12 -6.13 14.60
CA LEU A 3 -6.48 -4.71 14.63
C LEU A 3 -5.26 -3.77 14.44
N PRO A 4 -4.10 -4.00 15.10
CA PRO A 4 -2.90 -3.19 14.84
C PRO A 4 -2.43 -3.22 13.38
N THR A 5 -2.68 -4.32 12.65
CA THR A 5 -2.35 -4.40 11.21
C THR A 5 -3.23 -3.46 10.38
N LEU A 6 -4.52 -3.33 10.72
CA LEU A 6 -5.42 -2.38 10.07
C LEU A 6 -5.02 -0.93 10.39
N GLU A 7 -4.73 -0.64 11.65
CA GLU A 7 -4.30 0.69 12.11
C GLU A 7 -3.00 1.12 11.42
N ALA A 8 -2.04 0.20 11.30
CA ALA A 8 -0.81 0.44 10.56
C ALA A 8 -1.09 0.81 9.10
N LEU A 9 -1.98 0.08 8.42
CA LEU A 9 -2.35 0.38 7.04
C LEU A 9 -3.10 1.71 6.89
N GLN A 10 -3.96 2.07 7.83
CA GLN A 10 -4.62 3.39 7.85
C GLN A 10 -3.58 4.51 7.98
N THR A 11 -2.64 4.35 8.91
CA THR A 11 -1.54 5.29 9.15
C THR A 11 -0.62 5.42 7.93
N LEU A 12 -0.39 4.33 7.20
CA LEU A 12 0.42 4.30 5.97
C LEU A 12 -0.32 4.82 4.72
N GLY A 13 -1.53 5.38 4.88
CA GLY A 13 -2.30 5.97 3.79
C GLY A 13 -3.24 5.00 3.06
N GLY A 14 -3.47 3.82 3.63
CA GLY A 14 -4.38 2.78 3.14
C GLY A 14 -3.72 1.66 2.34
N SER A 15 -2.40 1.69 2.19
CA SER A 15 -1.63 0.59 1.62
C SER A 15 -0.24 0.50 2.24
N GLY A 16 0.43 -0.64 2.08
CA GLY A 16 1.80 -0.83 2.56
C GLY A 16 2.39 -2.16 2.08
N SER A 17 3.71 -2.18 1.93
CA SER A 17 4.46 -3.43 1.77
C SER A 17 4.52 -4.22 3.08
N ASN A 18 4.87 -5.51 2.97
CA ASN A 18 5.11 -6.36 4.15
C ASN A 18 6.03 -5.71 5.19
N GLN A 19 7.10 -5.06 4.73
CA GLN A 19 8.10 -4.41 5.58
C GLN A 19 7.55 -3.14 6.23
N GLU A 20 6.91 -2.26 5.45
CA GLU A 20 6.31 -1.02 5.98
C GLU A 20 5.23 -1.32 7.03
N ILE A 21 4.41 -2.36 6.80
CA ILE A 21 3.39 -2.80 7.76
C ILE A 21 4.07 -3.32 9.03
N TYR A 22 5.11 -4.14 8.90
CA TYR A 22 5.87 -4.66 10.04
C TYR A 22 6.43 -3.51 10.89
N GLU A 23 7.18 -2.60 10.27
CA GLU A 23 7.79 -1.45 10.93
C GLU A 23 6.74 -0.59 11.65
N LYS A 24 5.62 -0.31 10.96
CA LYS A 24 4.54 0.50 11.53
C LYS A 24 3.83 -0.19 12.68
N VAL A 25 3.59 -1.50 12.63
CA VAL A 25 2.98 -2.22 13.77
C VAL A 25 3.92 -2.28 14.97
N VAL A 26 5.22 -2.48 14.75
CA VAL A 26 6.24 -2.47 15.81
C VAL A 26 6.26 -1.10 16.50
N GLU A 27 6.20 -0.02 15.73
CA GLU A 27 6.12 1.35 16.22
C GLU A 27 4.83 1.60 17.03
N LEU A 28 3.66 1.29 16.46
CA LEU A 28 2.36 1.53 17.10
C LEU A 28 2.21 0.78 18.43
N LEU A 29 2.69 -0.46 18.50
CA LEU A 29 2.61 -1.29 19.70
C LEU A 29 3.80 -1.08 20.66
N ASN A 30 4.78 -0.26 20.27
CA ASN A 30 6.03 -0.04 21.00
C ASN A 30 6.68 -1.36 21.46
N ILE A 31 6.83 -2.30 20.52
CA ILE A 31 7.31 -3.66 20.83
C ILE A 31 8.79 -3.61 21.20
N PRO A 32 9.20 -4.11 22.37
CA PRO A 32 10.61 -4.14 22.77
C PRO A 32 11.48 -5.06 21.89
N ASP A 33 12.74 -4.70 21.69
CA ASP A 33 13.68 -5.46 20.84
C ASP A 33 13.78 -6.94 21.20
N HIS A 34 13.82 -7.28 22.49
CA HIS A 34 13.91 -8.67 22.95
C HIS A 34 12.69 -9.53 22.53
N ILE A 35 11.54 -8.92 22.22
CA ILE A 35 10.37 -9.60 21.67
C ILE A 35 10.50 -9.78 20.15
N LEU A 36 11.10 -8.82 19.45
CA LEU A 36 11.35 -8.88 18.00
C LEU A 36 12.35 -9.97 17.62
N GLU A 37 13.28 -10.29 18.53
CA GLU A 37 14.29 -11.34 18.35
C GLU A 37 13.77 -12.77 18.58
N ILE A 38 12.56 -12.93 19.13
CA ILE A 38 11.97 -14.26 19.35
C ILE A 38 11.68 -14.91 17.99
N SER A 39 12.38 -16.00 17.70
CA SER A 39 12.17 -16.78 16.47
C SER A 39 10.90 -17.61 16.53
N HIS A 40 10.18 -17.72 15.40
CA HIS A 40 9.03 -18.60 15.27
C HIS A 40 9.47 -20.05 15.03
N GLY A 41 9.47 -20.85 16.10
CA GLY A 41 9.88 -22.25 16.03
C GLY A 41 11.30 -22.42 15.49
N SER A 42 11.47 -23.25 14.46
CA SER A 42 12.75 -23.45 13.76
C SER A 42 12.89 -22.64 12.47
N THR A 43 12.00 -21.69 12.21
CA THR A 43 12.03 -20.87 10.99
C THR A 43 12.97 -19.67 11.14
N SER A 44 13.36 -19.07 10.02
CA SER A 44 14.15 -17.83 10.01
C SER A 44 13.34 -16.57 10.30
N GLN A 45 12.03 -16.70 10.56
CA GLN A 45 11.12 -15.57 10.80
C GLN A 45 10.97 -15.33 12.29
N SER A 46 10.75 -14.08 12.70
CA SER A 46 10.36 -13.78 14.07
C SER A 46 8.90 -14.15 14.32
N GLU A 47 8.54 -14.38 15.58
CA GLU A 47 7.16 -14.62 16.01
C GLU A 47 6.25 -13.45 15.61
N VAL A 48 6.77 -12.22 15.66
CA VAL A 48 6.03 -11.03 15.24
C VAL A 48 5.75 -11.04 13.74
N GLU A 49 6.76 -11.34 12.91
CA GLU A 49 6.61 -11.43 11.45
C GLU A 49 5.60 -12.53 11.07
N TYR A 50 5.69 -13.69 11.71
CA TYR A 50 4.78 -14.82 11.50
C TYR A 50 3.33 -14.43 11.81
N ARG A 51 3.08 -13.83 12.98
CA ARG A 51 1.75 -13.40 13.41
C ARG A 51 1.17 -12.30 12.52
N LEU A 52 2.01 -11.41 11.98
CA LEU A 52 1.60 -10.41 10.99
C LEU A 52 1.25 -11.04 9.64
N GLY A 53 1.98 -12.08 9.22
CA GLY A 53 1.59 -12.94 8.09
C GLY A 53 0.15 -13.44 8.21
N TRP A 54 -0.18 -14.06 9.33
CA TRP A 54 -1.53 -14.55 9.59
C TRP A 54 -2.57 -13.44 9.72
N SER A 55 -2.24 -12.33 10.37
CA SER A 55 -3.15 -11.20 10.53
C SER A 55 -3.64 -10.68 9.17
N ARG A 56 -2.72 -10.52 8.20
CA ARG A 56 -3.07 -10.11 6.83
C ARG A 56 -3.94 -11.14 6.11
N THR A 57 -3.64 -12.43 6.25
CA THR A 57 -4.47 -13.52 5.70
C THR A 57 -5.89 -13.49 6.25
N TYR A 58 -6.05 -13.35 7.57
CA TYR A 58 -7.36 -13.30 8.22
C TYR A 58 -8.15 -12.08 7.77
N LEU A 59 -7.54 -10.90 7.77
CA LEU A 59 -8.19 -9.67 7.33
C LEU A 59 -8.59 -9.70 5.84
N LYS A 60 -7.79 -10.36 4.99
CA LYS A 60 -8.14 -10.59 3.59
C LYS A 60 -9.34 -11.53 3.46
N LYS A 61 -9.34 -12.67 4.16
CA LYS A 61 -10.47 -13.61 4.14
C LYS A 61 -11.75 -12.97 4.67
N TYR A 62 -11.64 -12.10 5.67
CA TYR A 62 -12.75 -11.33 6.22
C TYR A 62 -13.23 -10.20 5.28
N GLY A 63 -12.46 -9.85 4.25
CA GLY A 63 -12.83 -8.85 3.22
C GLY A 63 -12.44 -7.41 3.53
N LEU A 64 -11.55 -7.18 4.50
CA LEU A 64 -11.07 -5.82 4.83
C LEU A 64 -9.78 -5.45 4.09
N LEU A 65 -8.99 -6.45 3.69
CA LEU A 65 -7.75 -6.27 2.93
C LEU A 65 -7.81 -6.96 1.57
N GLU A 66 -7.07 -6.39 0.63
CA GLU A 66 -6.69 -7.03 -0.62
C GLU A 66 -5.16 -7.12 -0.73
N ASN A 67 -4.68 -8.10 -1.49
CA ASN A 67 -3.27 -8.21 -1.87
C ASN A 67 -3.18 -7.73 -3.31
N SER A 68 -2.86 -6.45 -3.51
CA SER A 68 -2.90 -5.79 -4.82
C SER A 68 -1.76 -6.26 -5.73
N SER A 69 -0.60 -6.54 -5.14
CA SER A 69 0.52 -7.22 -5.79
C SER A 69 1.35 -7.99 -4.77
N ARG A 70 2.31 -8.79 -5.24
CA ARG A 70 3.10 -9.66 -4.38
C ARG A 70 3.80 -8.85 -3.27
N GLY A 71 3.32 -9.04 -2.05
CA GLY A 71 3.89 -8.39 -0.85
C GLY A 71 3.40 -6.96 -0.60
N ILE A 72 2.44 -6.46 -1.39
CA ILE A 72 1.75 -5.19 -1.18
C ILE A 72 0.31 -5.47 -0.76
N TRP A 73 -0.14 -4.78 0.29
CA TRP A 73 -1.47 -4.92 0.85
C TRP A 73 -2.18 -3.57 0.88
N SER A 74 -3.49 -3.58 0.67
CA SER A 74 -4.32 -2.37 0.72
C SER A 74 -5.66 -2.62 1.41
N LEU A 75 -6.19 -1.57 2.02
CA LEU A 75 -7.55 -1.58 2.56
C LEU A 75 -8.55 -1.63 1.40
N VAL A 76 -9.58 -2.47 1.52
CA VAL A 76 -10.69 -2.53 0.55
C VAL A 76 -11.54 -1.26 0.63
N SER A 77 -11.69 -0.68 1.84
CA SER A 77 -12.35 0.60 2.06
C SER A 77 -11.55 1.50 2.99
N LYS A 78 -11.64 2.82 2.77
CA LYS A 78 -11.04 3.84 3.66
C LYS A 78 -11.90 4.17 4.88
N SER A 79 -13.16 3.72 4.91
CA SER A 79 -14.12 4.02 5.98
C SER A 79 -14.20 2.92 7.04
N ILE A 80 -13.14 2.13 7.21
CA ILE A 80 -13.11 1.08 8.22
C ILE A 80 -12.94 1.77 9.57
N ASP A 81 -13.97 1.72 10.41
CA ASP A 81 -13.85 2.11 11.79
C ASP A 81 -13.25 0.93 12.57
N ILE A 82 -12.09 1.13 13.18
CA ILE A 82 -11.39 0.08 13.91
C ILE A 82 -12.04 -0.14 15.27
N ASP A 83 -12.63 0.89 15.87
CA ASP A 83 -13.21 0.82 17.22
C ASP A 83 -14.48 -0.06 17.24
N ASP A 84 -15.16 -0.17 16.10
CA ASP A 84 -16.34 -1.01 15.90
C ASP A 84 -16.00 -2.48 15.56
N LEU A 85 -14.72 -2.83 15.40
CA LEU A 85 -14.30 -4.18 15.00
C LEU A 85 -13.92 -5.06 16.20
N ASP A 86 -14.54 -6.24 16.31
CA ASP A 86 -14.12 -7.29 17.25
C ASP A 86 -13.15 -8.29 16.59
N GLU A 87 -11.91 -8.35 17.08
CA GLU A 87 -10.89 -9.31 16.65
C GLU A 87 -11.39 -10.77 16.76
N LYS A 88 -12.20 -11.10 17.76
CA LYS A 88 -12.74 -12.45 17.94
C LYS A 88 -13.78 -12.80 16.88
N GLU A 89 -14.59 -11.82 16.47
CA GLU A 89 -15.58 -12.02 15.40
C GLU A 89 -14.87 -12.29 14.07
N ILE A 90 -13.81 -11.53 13.76
CA ILE A 90 -12.99 -11.73 12.56
C ILE A 90 -12.44 -13.15 12.53
N VAL A 91 -11.81 -13.58 13.62
CA VAL A 91 -11.24 -14.94 13.73
C VAL A 91 -12.32 -16.02 13.59
N ARG A 92 -13.48 -15.84 14.23
CA ARG A 92 -14.60 -16.78 14.15
C ARG A 92 -15.11 -16.91 12.72
N LYS A 93 -15.46 -15.81 12.06
CA LYS A 93 -16.00 -15.84 10.69
C LYS A 93 -15.03 -16.51 9.71
N VAL A 94 -13.74 -16.21 9.81
CA VAL A 94 -12.71 -16.81 8.94
C VAL A 94 -12.58 -18.32 9.18
N ARG A 95 -12.62 -18.77 10.44
CA ARG A 95 -12.56 -20.20 10.77
C ARG A 95 -13.82 -20.95 10.36
N ASP A 96 -14.99 -20.33 10.50
CA ASP A 96 -16.26 -20.92 10.09
C ASP A 96 -16.33 -21.08 8.56
N GLN A 97 -15.77 -20.13 7.81
CA GLN A 97 -15.58 -20.23 6.35
C GLN A 97 -14.59 -21.34 5.96
N ASP A 98 -13.48 -21.50 6.70
CA ASP A 98 -12.50 -22.56 6.40
C ASP A 98 -13.01 -23.97 6.77
N ASN A 99 -13.87 -24.08 7.78
CA ASN A 99 -14.53 -25.34 8.17
C ASN A 99 -15.68 -25.73 7.22
N SER A 100 -16.33 -24.74 6.62
CA SER A 100 -17.38 -24.91 5.62
C SER A 100 -16.73 -24.92 4.24
N GLN A 101 -16.08 -26.03 3.87
CA GLN A 101 -15.48 -26.21 2.55
C GLN A 101 -16.54 -26.09 1.45
N ASP A 102 -16.73 -24.88 0.92
CA ASP A 102 -17.11 -24.67 -0.48
C ASP A 102 -15.91 -24.05 -1.20
N ILE A 103 -15.31 -24.90 -2.03
CA ILE A 103 -14.28 -24.54 -3.00
C ILE A 103 -14.97 -23.64 -4.02
N SER A 104 -14.85 -22.32 -3.86
CA SER A 104 -15.06 -21.38 -4.95
C SER A 104 -13.71 -20.95 -5.51
N PRO A 105 -13.28 -21.47 -6.66
CA PRO A 105 -12.25 -20.81 -7.44
C PRO A 105 -12.89 -19.57 -8.04
N ASN A 106 -12.54 -18.38 -7.56
CA ASN A 106 -12.86 -17.15 -8.30
C ASN A 106 -12.14 -17.23 -9.66
N PRO A 107 -12.86 -17.10 -10.79
CA PRO A 107 -12.21 -17.05 -12.08
C PRO A 107 -11.56 -15.68 -12.22
N VAL A 108 -10.24 -15.64 -12.35
CA VAL A 108 -9.57 -14.47 -12.92
C VAL A 108 -9.62 -14.68 -14.43
N ASN A 109 -10.46 -13.88 -15.09
CA ASN A 109 -10.54 -13.82 -16.54
C ASN A 109 -9.16 -13.52 -17.13
N ASP A 110 -8.66 -14.45 -17.93
CA ASP A 110 -7.70 -14.16 -18.98
C ASP A 110 -8.40 -13.29 -20.02
N ILE A 111 -7.96 -12.03 -20.12
CA ILE A 111 -8.37 -11.13 -21.20
C ILE A 111 -7.34 -11.30 -22.32
N GLN A 112 -7.73 -12.03 -23.36
CA GLN A 112 -7.09 -11.96 -24.67
C GLN A 112 -8.12 -11.42 -25.66
N THR A 113 -8.15 -10.11 -25.88
CA THR A 113 -8.56 -9.53 -27.17
C THR A 113 -7.93 -8.14 -27.32
N LEU A 114 -6.76 -8.10 -27.95
CA LEU A 114 -6.22 -6.93 -28.65
C LEU A 114 -6.92 -6.90 -30.01
N GLU A 115 -7.75 -5.87 -30.27
CA GLU A 115 -8.08 -5.29 -31.59
C GLU A 115 -9.37 -4.42 -31.56
N ILE A 116 -9.56 -3.52 -30.58
CA ILE A 116 -10.56 -2.42 -30.67
C ILE A 116 -10.09 -1.16 -29.89
N LEU A 117 -8.79 -0.83 -29.92
CA LEU A 117 -8.21 0.07 -28.90
C LEU A 117 -8.17 1.57 -29.22
N GLU A 118 -8.39 2.03 -30.45
CA GLU A 118 -8.07 3.44 -30.76
C GLU A 118 -9.19 4.46 -30.41
N GLU A 119 -10.48 4.08 -30.43
CA GLU A 119 -11.57 5.02 -30.12
C GLU A 119 -12.02 4.99 -28.65
N GLU A 120 -11.94 3.84 -27.97
CA GLU A 120 -12.26 3.73 -26.53
C GLU A 120 -11.17 4.31 -25.64
N GLU A 121 -9.90 4.34 -26.10
CA GLU A 121 -8.78 4.87 -25.33
C GLU A 121 -8.97 6.34 -24.95
N ALA A 122 -9.46 7.18 -25.86
CA ALA A 122 -9.63 8.59 -25.61
C ALA A 122 -10.65 8.89 -24.48
N SER A 123 -11.65 8.02 -24.31
CA SER A 123 -12.73 8.23 -23.34
C SER A 123 -12.28 7.94 -21.90
N TRP A 124 -11.61 6.80 -21.67
CA TRP A 124 -11.20 6.43 -20.31
C TRP A 124 -10.06 7.32 -19.79
N HIS A 125 -9.11 7.72 -20.64
CA HIS A 125 -8.05 8.64 -20.26
C HIS A 125 -8.62 9.98 -19.77
N GLN A 126 -9.62 10.52 -20.47
CA GLN A 126 -10.28 11.75 -20.05
C GLN A 126 -11.06 11.59 -18.73
N GLN A 127 -11.70 10.44 -18.51
CA GLN A 127 -12.42 10.14 -17.27
C GLN A 127 -11.44 10.04 -16.08
N ILE A 128 -10.34 9.30 -16.25
CA ILE A 128 -9.30 9.18 -15.22
C ILE A 128 -8.65 10.54 -14.96
N HIS A 129 -8.30 11.30 -16.00
CA HIS A 129 -7.72 12.63 -15.84
C HIS A 129 -8.62 13.56 -15.04
N LYS A 130 -9.92 13.63 -15.38
CA LYS A 130 -10.92 14.40 -14.60
C LYS A 130 -10.99 13.92 -13.15
N LYS A 131 -10.96 12.60 -12.92
CA LYS A 131 -11.00 12.03 -11.58
C LYS A 131 -9.76 12.41 -10.77
N LEU A 132 -8.56 12.27 -11.35
CA LEU A 132 -7.29 12.66 -10.73
C LEU A 132 -7.27 14.15 -10.37
N LEU A 133 -7.77 15.01 -11.26
CA LEU A 133 -7.88 16.45 -11.00
C LEU A 133 -8.88 16.79 -9.90
N SER A 134 -9.93 15.98 -9.71
CA SER A 134 -10.89 16.17 -8.61
C SER A 134 -10.41 15.70 -7.24
N LEU A 135 -9.26 15.01 -7.17
CA LEU A 135 -8.70 14.60 -5.88
C LEU A 135 -8.14 15.82 -5.13
N GLU A 136 -8.28 15.77 -3.80
CA GLU A 136 -7.51 16.63 -2.91
C GLU A 136 -6.01 16.34 -3.07
N GLN A 137 -5.16 17.33 -2.81
CA GLN A 137 -3.70 17.21 -2.92
C GLN A 137 -3.16 16.01 -2.11
N SER A 138 -3.57 15.89 -0.84
CA SER A 138 -3.13 14.78 0.01
C SER A 138 -3.59 13.41 -0.51
N ALA A 139 -4.78 13.34 -1.14
CA ALA A 139 -5.30 12.12 -1.73
C ALA A 139 -4.53 11.73 -2.99
N PHE A 140 -4.07 12.72 -3.78
CA PHE A 140 -3.21 12.50 -4.94
C PHE A 140 -1.82 12.02 -4.52
N GLU A 141 -1.24 12.57 -3.45
CA GLU A 141 0.03 12.09 -2.89
C GLU A 141 -0.05 10.63 -2.41
N ARG A 142 -1.12 10.26 -1.69
CA ARG A 142 -1.36 8.86 -1.28
C ARG A 142 -1.54 7.93 -2.49
N LEU A 143 -2.15 8.41 -3.57
CA LEU A 143 -2.26 7.65 -4.81
C LEU A 143 -0.88 7.42 -5.43
N THR A 144 -0.05 8.46 -5.55
CA THR A 144 1.32 8.34 -6.06
C THR A 144 2.17 7.41 -5.21
N GLN A 145 2.04 7.49 -3.89
CA GLN A 145 2.69 6.57 -2.96
C GLN A 145 2.32 5.11 -3.25
N ARG A 146 1.02 4.82 -3.42
CA ARG A 146 0.57 3.47 -3.80
C ARG A 146 1.14 3.08 -5.17
N LEU A 147 1.08 3.97 -6.17
CA LEU A 147 1.60 3.70 -7.51
C LEU A 147 3.10 3.33 -7.50
N LEU A 148 3.91 4.04 -6.73
CA LEU A 148 5.35 3.76 -6.58
C LEU A 148 5.60 2.41 -5.93
N ARG A 149 4.83 2.03 -4.91
CA ARG A 149 4.90 0.69 -4.29
C ARG A 149 4.60 -0.40 -5.31
N GLU A 150 3.53 -0.24 -6.08
CA GLU A 150 3.15 -1.20 -7.14
C GLU A 150 4.20 -1.24 -8.28
N SER A 151 4.95 -0.15 -8.46
CA SER A 151 6.06 -0.06 -9.43
C SER A 151 7.38 -0.65 -8.92
N GLY A 152 7.41 -1.20 -7.70
CA GLY A 152 8.58 -1.87 -7.12
C GLY A 152 9.47 -1.00 -6.23
N PHE A 153 9.02 0.20 -5.87
CA PHE A 153 9.70 0.99 -4.84
C PHE A 153 9.40 0.42 -3.46
N ILE A 154 10.38 0.50 -2.57
CA ILE A 154 10.24 0.11 -1.16
C ILE A 154 10.40 1.32 -0.25
N GLN A 155 9.87 1.23 0.97
CA GLN A 155 9.91 2.30 1.98
C GLN A 155 9.43 3.66 1.43
N VAL A 156 8.27 3.66 0.77
CA VAL A 156 7.73 4.86 0.14
C VAL A 156 6.93 5.66 1.16
N GLN A 157 7.39 6.86 1.48
CA GLN A 157 6.79 7.74 2.49
C GLN A 157 6.46 9.10 1.88
N VAL A 158 5.27 9.61 2.18
CA VAL A 158 4.86 10.98 1.80
C VAL A 158 5.27 11.94 2.90
N THR A 159 5.89 13.06 2.54
CA THR A 159 6.34 14.10 3.47
C THR A 159 5.35 15.25 3.48
N GLY A 160 4.61 15.42 4.58
CA GLY A 160 3.61 16.50 4.71
C GLY A 160 4.18 17.86 5.17
N LYS A 161 5.49 18.10 5.04
CA LYS A 161 6.15 19.27 5.63
C LYS A 161 6.17 20.43 4.65
N SER A 162 5.51 21.53 4.99
CA SER A 162 5.66 22.79 4.26
C SER A 162 7.08 23.34 4.43
N GLY A 163 7.77 23.64 3.32
CA GLY A 163 9.07 24.33 3.32
C GLY A 163 10.29 23.51 2.89
N ASP A 164 10.12 22.31 2.34
CA ASP A 164 11.20 21.41 1.93
C ASP A 164 11.63 21.54 0.45
N GLY A 165 11.33 22.67 -0.18
CA GLY A 165 11.62 22.87 -1.61
C GLY A 165 10.65 22.12 -2.54
N GLY A 166 9.58 21.55 -2.00
CA GLY A 166 8.54 20.84 -2.76
C GLY A 166 8.84 19.36 -2.91
N ILE A 167 9.42 18.73 -1.91
CA ILE A 167 9.57 17.27 -1.88
C ILE A 167 8.28 16.71 -1.28
N ASP A 168 7.54 15.91 -2.06
CA ASP A 168 6.29 15.33 -1.57
C ASP A 168 6.51 13.91 -0.99
N GLY A 169 7.71 13.34 -1.15
CA GLY A 169 8.09 12.12 -0.45
C GLY A 169 9.43 11.50 -0.84
N VAL A 170 9.72 10.38 -0.20
CA VAL A 170 10.94 9.57 -0.36
C VAL A 170 10.59 8.11 -0.66
N GLY A 171 11.44 7.42 -1.39
CA GLY A 171 11.35 5.96 -1.57
C GLY A 171 12.68 5.38 -2.01
N ILE A 172 12.78 4.06 -2.02
CA ILE A 172 13.97 3.35 -2.49
C ILE A 172 13.62 2.56 -3.75
N ALA A 173 14.25 2.92 -4.86
CA ALA A 173 14.15 2.15 -6.10
C ALA A 173 15.18 1.02 -6.07
N ARG A 174 14.72 -0.24 -6.24
CA ARG A 174 15.60 -1.39 -6.34
C ARG A 174 15.71 -1.84 -7.80
N ILE A 175 16.90 -1.73 -8.38
CA ILE A 175 17.18 -2.14 -9.76
C ILE A 175 17.94 -3.45 -9.74
N ASN A 176 17.43 -4.44 -10.48
CA ASN A 176 18.01 -5.77 -10.65
C ASN A 176 18.31 -6.53 -9.34
N GLY A 177 17.68 -6.14 -8.23
CA GLY A 177 17.81 -6.82 -6.94
C GLY A 177 19.06 -6.47 -6.11
N PHE A 178 20.07 -5.83 -6.71
CA PHE A 178 21.34 -5.51 -6.03
C PHE A 178 21.62 -4.02 -5.88
N LEU A 179 21.10 -3.15 -6.75
CA LEU A 179 21.24 -1.70 -6.62
C LEU A 179 20.04 -1.11 -5.91
N SER A 180 20.29 -0.25 -4.93
CA SER A 180 19.25 0.51 -4.21
C SER A 180 19.56 2.00 -4.33
N PHE A 181 18.60 2.78 -4.84
CA PHE A 181 18.72 4.23 -4.99
C PHE A 181 17.71 4.90 -4.08
N HIS A 182 18.18 5.83 -3.25
CA HIS A 182 17.29 6.74 -2.54
C HIS A 182 16.74 7.74 -3.56
N VAL A 183 15.42 7.77 -3.69
CA VAL A 183 14.69 8.60 -4.64
C VAL A 183 13.80 9.56 -3.86
N LEU A 184 13.92 10.84 -4.20
CA LEU A 184 12.99 11.88 -3.79
C LEU A 184 11.94 12.04 -4.90
N PHE A 185 10.68 12.25 -4.54
CA PHE A 185 9.63 12.48 -5.51
C PHE A 185 8.76 13.69 -5.16
N GLN A 186 8.18 14.30 -6.19
CA GLN A 186 7.24 15.41 -6.10
C GLN A 186 5.97 15.03 -6.89
N CYS A 187 4.82 15.21 -6.27
CA CYS A 187 3.47 14.94 -6.77
C CYS A 187 2.80 16.24 -7.24
N LYS A 188 2.74 16.45 -8.55
CA LYS A 188 2.10 17.63 -9.16
C LYS A 188 0.78 17.27 -9.83
N ARG A 189 -0.35 17.65 -9.21
CA ARG A 189 -1.70 17.56 -9.80
C ARG A 189 -2.00 18.81 -10.63
N TYR A 190 -1.77 18.76 -11.94
CA TYR A 190 -1.86 19.92 -12.84
C TYR A 190 -2.83 19.68 -13.99
N GLN A 191 -3.57 20.72 -14.40
CA GLN A 191 -4.44 20.67 -15.58
C GLN A 191 -3.66 20.89 -16.89
N SER A 192 -2.50 21.53 -16.82
CA SER A 192 -1.59 21.81 -17.94
C SER A 192 -0.23 21.15 -17.72
N SER A 193 0.63 21.20 -18.73
CA SER A 193 1.99 20.68 -18.62
C SER A 193 2.80 21.31 -17.47
N VAL A 194 3.64 20.51 -16.83
CA VAL A 194 4.62 20.96 -15.84
C VAL A 194 5.69 21.80 -16.54
N SER A 195 6.02 22.96 -15.99
CA SER A 195 6.99 23.87 -16.63
C SER A 195 8.43 23.42 -16.40
N ALA A 196 9.31 23.76 -17.33
CA ALA A 196 10.75 23.47 -17.21
C ALA A 196 11.39 24.14 -15.98
N SER A 197 10.84 25.27 -15.51
CA SER A 197 11.31 25.92 -14.28
C SER A 197 11.04 25.05 -13.06
N GLN A 198 9.83 24.49 -12.92
CA GLN A 198 9.46 23.62 -11.80
C GLN A 198 10.36 22.37 -11.71
N ILE A 199 10.68 21.77 -12.86
CA ILE A 199 11.59 20.61 -12.91
C ILE A 199 13.00 21.02 -12.46
N ARG A 200 13.47 22.20 -12.88
CA ARG A 200 14.79 22.72 -12.50
C ARG A 200 14.86 23.05 -11.02
N ASP A 201 13.82 23.67 -10.48
CA ASP A 201 13.72 24.04 -9.07
C ASP A 201 13.72 22.80 -8.17
N PHE A 202 12.96 21.76 -8.55
CA PHE A 202 12.99 20.47 -7.84
C PHE A 202 14.37 19.82 -7.88
N ARG A 203 15.04 19.82 -9.04
CA ARG A 203 16.42 19.30 -9.15
C ARG A 203 17.41 20.10 -8.31
N GLY A 204 17.24 21.42 -8.22
CA GLY A 204 18.11 22.32 -7.48
C GLY A 204 17.88 22.34 -5.96
N ALA A 205 16.78 21.73 -5.49
CA ALA A 205 16.49 21.54 -4.07
C ALA A 205 17.24 20.33 -3.45
N MET A 206 17.94 19.54 -4.26
CA MET A 206 18.84 18.45 -3.86
C MET A 206 20.29 18.93 -3.77
#